data_AF-A0A932N1L2-F1
#
_entry.id   AF-A0A932N1L2-F1
#
_cell.length_a   1.000
_cell.length_b   1.000
_cell.length_c   1.000
_cell.angle_alpha   90.00
_cell.angle_beta   90.00
_cell.angle_gamma   90.00
#
_symmetry.space_group_name_H-M   'P 1'
#
loop_
_entity.id
_entity.type
_entity.pdbx_description
1 polymer ?
#
loop_
_entity_poly.entity_id
_entity_poly.type
_entity_poly.pdbx_seq_one_letter_code
_entity_poly.pdbx_strand_id
1 'polypeptide(L)'
;MKTTRVGVAAGLDFFDQALYLSVEPLVDLRFFDAKLGIGVGVPLRLELLNFRTNPNTGAPFLTERLGRVRAEDWDTFHDFGRVLKYVTWGRKEDPVYVNAGQRYSSSIGHGAITRRYSPNIDIDYPRASAQVDMYNDYAGFEFMTNDLLEWNQLAALAFVKPLSFFKPQHLMAKTFSVGVTGALDWRAPWGLLVDPATQTRLLEARDNRLQVDRRAAALIGFDAEVKVVKTDAVDLKPYVDYSMLVGGDGGLTLGLLGRFNAGTTTVSAFRVIAEARFLGSRYQPSYFDTFYEVDRYIFLNQAAWDLGGATDFRPKHRYLLEQGLGQRFGYYFEASWGIRNAVGLTVAIEGTSNTPRTNVVAHLELPVLSFLQLFGSYYLRGVESFSELGSDARTGTLGLFGTKAIAFAGARLPLLPSL
;
A
#
# COMPACT_ATOMS: atom_id res chain seq x y z
N MET A 1 7.66 -12.89 27.05
CA MET A 1 6.69 -11.76 27.13
C MET A 1 7.24 -10.60 26.32
N LYS A 2 6.44 -9.93 25.49
CA LYS A 2 6.86 -8.64 24.88
C LYS A 2 6.71 -7.56 25.95
N THR A 3 7.83 -7.01 26.40
CA THR A 3 7.90 -5.96 27.42
C THR A 3 7.74 -4.57 26.79
N THR A 4 7.33 -3.59 27.60
CA THR A 4 7.42 -2.17 27.29
C THR A 4 8.88 -1.79 27.00
N ARG A 5 9.11 -0.93 26.00
CA ARG A 5 10.45 -0.54 25.53
C ARG A 5 10.52 0.97 25.33
N VAL A 6 11.68 1.52 25.64
CA VAL A 6 12.07 2.86 25.25
C VAL A 6 13.34 2.72 24.43
N GLY A 7 13.43 3.45 23.34
CA GLY A 7 14.56 3.36 22.42
C GLY A 7 14.76 4.64 21.63
N VAL A 8 15.84 4.66 20.86
CA VAL A 8 16.11 5.71 19.88
C VAL A 8 16.50 5.02 18.59
N ALA A 9 15.86 5.39 17.49
CA ALA A 9 16.33 5.06 16.15
C ALA A 9 17.15 6.24 15.60
N ALA A 10 18.17 5.96 14.81
CA ALA A 10 18.95 6.98 14.14
C ALA A 10 19.32 6.53 12.72
N GLY A 11 19.44 7.48 11.80
CA GLY A 11 19.73 7.21 10.40
C GLY A 11 20.21 8.46 9.66
N LEU A 12 20.56 8.29 8.40
CA LEU A 12 20.89 9.40 7.49
C LEU A 12 19.85 9.42 6.38
N ASP A 13 19.22 10.57 6.18
CA ASP A 13 18.24 10.78 5.12
C ASP A 13 18.75 11.84 4.15
N PHE A 14 18.55 11.64 2.85
CA PHE A 14 18.87 12.64 1.83
C PHE A 14 17.59 13.03 1.08
N PHE A 15 17.18 14.29 1.22
CA PHE A 15 15.99 14.83 0.56
C PHE A 15 16.39 16.02 -0.31
N ASP A 16 15.95 15.99 -1.56
CA ASP A 16 16.28 16.96 -2.62
C ASP A 16 17.80 17.18 -2.78
N GLN A 17 18.33 18.12 -2.00
CA GLN A 17 19.72 18.59 -2.02
C GLN A 17 20.26 18.75 -0.59
N ALA A 18 19.65 18.14 0.41
CA ALA A 18 20.08 18.24 1.79
C ALA A 18 20.19 16.86 2.45
N LEU A 19 21.29 16.65 3.16
CA LEU A 19 21.56 15.49 4.01
C LEU A 19 21.13 15.82 5.44
N TYR A 20 20.39 14.91 6.06
CA TYR A 20 19.88 15.02 7.42
C TYR A 20 20.35 13.85 8.27
N LEU A 21 20.65 14.11 9.54
CA LEU A 21 20.68 13.12 10.60
C LEU A 21 19.25 12.93 11.12
N SER A 22 18.70 11.75 10.92
CA SER A 22 17.42 11.34 11.50
C SER A 22 17.67 10.77 12.89
N VAL A 23 16.95 11.27 13.90
CA VAL A 23 16.93 10.77 15.27
C VAL A 23 15.48 10.65 15.72
N GLU A 24 15.06 9.48 16.16
CA GLU A 24 13.68 9.22 16.53
C GLU A 24 13.62 8.51 17.89
N PRO A 25 13.40 9.27 18.98
CA PRO A 25 13.03 8.70 20.26
C PRO A 25 11.69 7.97 20.16
N LEU A 26 11.63 6.76 20.69
CA LEU A 26 10.53 5.82 20.55
C LEU A 26 10.13 5.25 21.90
N VAL A 27 8.83 5.15 22.13
CA VAL A 27 8.23 4.48 23.28
C VAL A 27 7.22 3.45 22.77
N ASP A 28 7.41 2.18 23.12
CA ASP A 28 6.51 1.06 22.86
C ASP A 28 5.94 0.58 24.20
N LEU A 29 4.66 0.85 24.44
CA LEU A 29 3.93 0.44 25.63
C LEU A 29 3.09 -0.81 25.34
N ARG A 30 3.17 -1.82 26.22
CA ARG A 30 2.37 -3.06 26.12
C ARG A 30 1.51 -3.26 27.35
N PHE A 31 0.22 -3.51 27.15
CA PHE A 31 -0.75 -3.76 28.20
C PHE A 31 -1.56 -5.04 27.91
N PHE A 32 -2.23 -5.58 28.94
CA PHE A 32 -3.13 -6.74 28.85
C PHE A 32 -2.51 -7.96 28.14
N ASP A 33 -1.37 -8.45 28.64
CA ASP A 33 -0.61 -9.54 28.00
C ASP A 33 -0.23 -9.26 26.53
N ALA A 34 0.11 -8.00 26.26
CA ALA A 34 0.44 -7.46 24.93
C ALA A 34 -0.70 -7.51 23.92
N LYS A 35 -1.96 -7.62 24.37
CA LYS A 35 -3.15 -7.42 23.51
C LYS A 35 -3.28 -5.97 23.09
N LEU A 36 -2.98 -5.02 23.97
CA LEU A 36 -2.91 -3.60 23.63
C LEU A 36 -1.43 -3.19 23.47
N GLY A 37 -1.11 -2.61 22.32
CA GLY A 37 0.20 -2.03 22.04
C GLY A 37 0.05 -0.57 21.61
N ILE A 38 0.85 0.32 22.17
CA ILE A 38 0.89 1.74 21.81
C ILE A 38 2.34 2.11 21.52
N GLY A 39 2.62 2.47 20.28
CA GLY A 39 3.90 2.99 19.82
C GLY A 39 3.81 4.48 19.53
N VAL A 40 4.64 5.26 20.18
CA VAL A 40 4.81 6.71 19.95
C VAL A 40 6.26 6.97 19.61
N GLY A 41 6.51 7.81 18.61
CA GLY A 41 7.87 8.19 18.22
C GLY A 41 7.93 9.60 17.67
N VAL A 42 8.98 10.35 17.99
CA VAL A 42 9.13 11.75 17.54
C VAL A 42 10.30 11.83 16.57
N PRO A 43 10.08 11.70 15.25
CA PRO A 43 11.18 11.76 14.29
C PRO A 43 11.70 13.18 14.16
N LEU A 44 12.98 13.39 14.45
CA LEU A 44 13.67 14.66 14.30
C LEU A 44 14.72 14.52 13.20
N ARG A 45 14.64 15.38 12.19
CA ARG A 45 15.62 15.45 11.12
C ARG A 45 16.45 16.71 11.26
N LEU A 46 17.73 16.53 11.60
CA LEU A 46 18.70 17.59 11.81
C LEU A 46 19.54 17.75 10.55
N GLU A 47 19.47 18.90 9.91
CA GLU A 47 20.21 19.20 8.69
C GLU A 47 21.72 19.11 8.94
N LEU A 48 22.45 18.32 8.14
CA LEU A 48 23.91 18.18 8.23
C LEU A 48 24.61 18.99 7.14
N LEU A 49 24.16 18.82 5.89
CA LEU A 49 24.72 19.47 4.70
C LEU A 49 23.59 19.85 3.75
N ASN A 50 23.64 21.05 3.18
CA ASN A 50 22.64 21.52 2.25
C ASN A 50 23.27 22.15 1.01
N PHE A 51 23.06 21.51 -0.14
CA PHE A 51 23.61 21.91 -1.42
C PHE A 51 22.73 22.93 -2.16
N ARG A 52 21.59 23.34 -1.61
CA ARG A 52 20.76 24.40 -2.20
C ARG A 52 21.51 25.72 -2.17
N THR A 53 21.36 26.51 -3.23
CA THR A 53 21.93 27.86 -3.32
C THR A 53 21.25 28.78 -2.31
N ASN A 54 22.04 29.46 -1.49
CA ASN A 54 21.57 30.51 -0.61
C ASN A 54 21.23 31.75 -1.48
N PRO A 55 19.96 32.20 -1.49
CA PRO A 55 19.53 33.30 -2.35
C PRO A 55 20.18 34.65 -1.99
N ASN A 56 20.72 34.79 -0.78
CA ASN A 56 21.35 36.02 -0.33
C ASN A 56 22.84 36.12 -0.72
N THR A 57 23.53 34.98 -0.82
CA THR A 57 24.99 34.94 -1.06
C THR A 57 25.34 34.37 -2.44
N GLY A 58 24.42 33.65 -3.09
CA GLY A 58 24.66 32.95 -4.34
C GLY A 58 25.54 31.68 -4.20
N ALA A 59 26.02 31.37 -2.99
CA ALA A 59 26.79 30.17 -2.67
C ALA A 59 25.87 29.08 -2.09
N PRO A 60 26.21 27.78 -2.17
CA PRO A 60 25.45 26.72 -1.50
C PRO A 60 25.50 26.89 0.03
N PHE A 61 24.40 26.55 0.72
CA PHE A 61 24.33 26.64 2.20
C PHE A 61 25.42 25.82 2.90
N LEU A 62 25.79 24.65 2.37
CA LEU A 62 26.69 23.67 2.98
C LEU A 62 26.35 23.42 4.45
N THR A 63 27.16 23.93 5.38
CA THR A 63 26.99 23.78 6.84
C THR A 63 26.35 24.99 7.52
N GLU A 64 25.95 26.04 6.80
CA GLU A 64 25.32 27.26 7.35
C GLU A 64 24.04 26.96 8.16
N ARG A 65 23.39 25.84 7.86
CA ARG A 65 22.14 25.39 8.46
C ARG A 65 22.31 24.13 9.34
N LEU A 66 23.54 23.77 9.68
CA LEU A 66 23.85 22.58 10.49
C LEU A 66 23.02 22.55 11.79
N GLY A 67 22.38 21.41 12.05
CA GLY A 67 21.57 21.17 13.25
C GLY A 67 20.16 21.75 13.21
N ARG A 68 19.76 22.46 12.15
CA ARG A 68 18.38 22.94 12.02
C ARG A 68 17.43 21.76 11.84
N VAL A 69 16.32 21.79 12.56
CA VAL A 69 15.23 20.83 12.37
C VAL A 69 14.55 21.13 11.04
N ARG A 70 14.28 20.09 10.24
CA ARG A 70 13.47 20.21 9.03
C ARG A 70 12.07 20.72 9.39
N ALA A 71 11.75 21.94 8.97
CA ALA A 71 10.48 22.59 9.33
C ALA A 71 9.30 21.95 8.59
N GLU A 72 9.55 21.46 7.38
CA GLU A 72 8.61 20.74 6.51
C GLU A 72 8.11 19.42 7.14
N ASP A 73 8.74 18.95 8.22
CA ASP A 73 8.24 17.81 8.98
C ASP A 73 7.17 18.18 10.01
N TRP A 74 6.88 19.47 10.23
CA TRP A 74 6.08 19.95 11.36
C TRP A 74 5.28 21.24 11.06
N ASP A 75 5.13 21.61 9.80
CA ASP A 75 4.52 22.88 9.38
C ASP A 75 2.99 22.79 9.22
N THR A 76 2.42 21.57 9.12
CA THR A 76 0.97 21.36 9.08
C THR A 76 0.45 20.55 10.28
N PHE A 77 -0.84 20.70 10.60
CA PHE A 77 -1.49 19.89 11.64
C PHE A 77 -1.47 18.39 11.31
N HIS A 78 -1.50 18.07 10.01
CA HIS A 78 -1.46 16.69 9.53
C HIS A 78 -0.13 16.01 9.89
N ASP A 79 0.97 16.76 9.89
CA ASP A 79 2.30 16.21 10.18
C ASP A 79 2.42 15.60 11.56
N PHE A 80 1.65 16.06 12.54
CA PHE A 80 1.63 15.49 13.88
C PHE A 80 1.15 14.02 13.89
N GLY A 81 0.51 13.55 12.82
CA GLY A 81 0.22 12.12 12.61
C GLY A 81 1.46 11.24 12.65
N ARG A 82 2.65 11.78 12.32
CA ARG A 82 3.93 11.06 12.38
C ARG A 82 4.34 10.65 13.79
N VAL A 83 3.74 11.26 14.82
CA VAL A 83 4.00 10.94 16.22
C VAL A 83 3.41 9.57 16.61
N LEU A 84 2.26 9.23 16.02
CA LEU A 84 1.56 7.99 16.27
C LEU A 84 2.13 6.87 15.39
N LYS A 85 3.03 6.05 15.94
CA LYS A 85 3.58 4.90 15.21
C LYS A 85 2.52 3.82 15.04
N TYR A 86 1.92 3.40 16.15
CA TYR A 86 0.77 2.52 16.12
C TYR A 86 -0.03 2.51 17.42
N VAL A 87 -1.30 2.15 17.33
CA VAL A 87 -2.13 1.61 18.40
C VAL A 87 -2.71 0.31 17.88
N THR A 88 -2.47 -0.80 18.57
CA THR A 88 -2.94 -2.13 18.15
C THR A 88 -3.73 -2.79 19.27
N TRP A 89 -4.87 -3.36 18.93
CA TRP A 89 -5.61 -4.27 19.79
C TRP A 89 -5.74 -5.64 19.12
N GLY A 90 -5.30 -6.69 19.81
CA GLY A 90 -5.37 -8.06 19.33
C GLY A 90 -4.43 -8.36 18.18
N ARG A 91 -4.64 -9.51 17.55
CA ARG A 91 -3.98 -9.97 16.32
C ARG A 91 -5.03 -10.09 15.22
N LYS A 92 -4.59 -10.13 13.96
CA LYS A 92 -5.50 -10.28 12.81
C LYS A 92 -6.31 -11.60 12.84
N GLU A 93 -5.88 -12.58 13.64
CA GLU A 93 -6.56 -13.85 13.87
C GLU A 93 -7.46 -13.85 15.12
N ASP A 94 -7.55 -12.74 15.86
CA ASP A 94 -8.45 -12.57 17.00
C ASP A 94 -9.84 -12.09 16.51
N PRO A 95 -10.95 -12.37 17.24
CA PRO A 95 -12.30 -11.95 16.85
C PRO A 95 -12.49 -10.45 16.67
N VAL A 96 -11.65 -9.65 17.33
CA VAL A 96 -11.60 -8.19 17.19
C VAL A 96 -10.14 -7.78 17.07
N TYR A 97 -9.83 -7.12 15.97
CA TYR A 97 -8.54 -6.53 15.68
C TYR A 97 -8.71 -5.05 15.36
N VAL A 98 -7.92 -4.21 16.01
CA VAL A 98 -7.85 -2.78 15.70
C VAL A 98 -6.40 -2.40 15.50
N ASN A 99 -6.14 -1.61 14.48
CA ASN A 99 -4.81 -1.07 14.21
C ASN A 99 -4.93 0.36 13.70
N ALA A 100 -4.33 1.32 14.38
CA ALA A 100 -4.21 2.69 13.90
C ALA A 100 -2.73 3.09 13.89
N GLY A 101 -2.29 3.93 12.95
CA GLY A 101 -0.90 4.41 12.86
C GLY A 101 -0.38 4.53 11.44
N GLN A 102 0.94 4.70 11.31
CA GLN A 102 1.64 4.80 10.02
C GLN A 102 1.77 3.38 9.41
N ARG A 103 0.74 2.93 8.70
CA ARG A 103 0.71 1.59 8.09
C ARG A 103 1.46 1.56 6.77
N TYR A 104 2.02 0.38 6.48
CA TYR A 104 2.68 0.06 5.21
C TYR A 104 1.65 -0.19 4.10
N SER A 105 0.98 -1.35 4.10
CA SER A 105 0.00 -1.69 3.07
C SER A 105 -1.19 -2.47 3.63
N SER A 106 -2.35 -2.28 3.00
CA SER A 106 -3.60 -2.95 3.39
C SER A 106 -4.43 -3.39 2.20
N SER A 107 -5.14 -4.50 2.37
CA SER A 107 -6.15 -4.99 1.42
C SER A 107 -7.43 -5.29 2.20
N ILE A 108 -8.57 -5.11 1.53
CA ILE A 108 -9.90 -5.49 2.06
C ILE A 108 -10.43 -6.66 1.23
N GLY A 109 -10.94 -7.69 1.90
CA GLY A 109 -11.42 -8.93 1.27
C GLY A 109 -10.34 -9.57 0.38
N HIS A 110 -10.72 -9.91 -0.86
CA HIS A 110 -9.80 -10.47 -1.85
C HIS A 110 -8.89 -9.42 -2.51
N GLY A 111 -9.18 -8.13 -2.34
CA GLY A 111 -8.48 -7.04 -3.02
C GLY A 111 -9.06 -6.65 -4.37
N ALA A 112 -10.31 -7.00 -4.67
CA ALA A 112 -10.98 -6.60 -5.91
C ALA A 112 -11.04 -5.07 -6.09
N ILE A 113 -11.30 -4.34 -4.99
CA ILE A 113 -11.38 -2.87 -4.97
C ILE A 113 -10.11 -2.24 -4.36
N THR A 114 -9.69 -2.72 -3.19
CA THR A 114 -8.54 -2.18 -2.43
C THR A 114 -7.52 -3.27 -2.17
N ARG A 115 -6.35 -3.18 -2.81
CA ARG A 115 -5.29 -4.19 -2.72
C ARG A 115 -3.93 -3.56 -2.50
N ARG A 116 -3.27 -3.93 -1.41
CA ARG A 116 -1.94 -3.43 -1.04
C ARG A 116 -1.87 -1.91 -1.04
N TYR A 117 -2.99 -1.25 -0.75
CA TYR A 117 -3.06 0.20 -0.69
C TYR A 117 -2.09 0.72 0.37
N SER A 118 -1.22 1.64 -0.03
CA SER A 118 -0.13 2.17 0.79
C SER A 118 -0.33 3.68 0.99
N PRO A 119 -0.91 4.12 2.12
CA PRO A 119 -1.20 5.53 2.35
C PRO A 119 0.07 6.38 2.50
N ASN A 120 1.18 5.77 2.93
CA ASN A 120 2.46 6.43 3.22
C ASN A 120 3.50 6.20 2.12
N ILE A 121 3.08 6.14 0.85
CA ILE A 121 4.03 6.11 -0.28
C ILE A 121 4.69 7.48 -0.52
N ASP A 122 3.99 8.55 -0.13
CA ASP A 122 4.51 9.92 -0.09
C ASP A 122 5.20 10.14 1.26
N ILE A 123 6.53 10.28 1.24
CA ILE A 123 7.39 10.44 2.42
C ILE A 123 7.19 11.78 3.14
N ASP A 124 6.69 12.79 2.43
CA ASP A 124 6.47 14.14 2.95
C ASP A 124 5.02 14.33 3.44
N TYR A 125 4.16 13.33 3.29
CA TYR A 125 2.77 13.38 3.71
C TYR A 125 2.40 12.18 4.60
N PRO A 126 2.84 12.17 5.87
CA PRO A 126 2.67 11.01 6.75
C PRO A 126 1.23 10.86 7.23
N ARG A 127 0.54 9.85 6.71
CA ARG A 127 -0.83 9.50 7.09
C ARG A 127 -0.89 8.54 8.27
N ALA A 128 -1.66 8.93 9.29
CA ALA A 128 -2.09 8.04 10.35
C ALA A 128 -3.37 7.30 9.92
N SER A 129 -3.24 6.08 9.44
CA SER A 129 -4.35 5.25 8.96
C SER A 129 -5.00 4.42 10.07
N ALA A 130 -6.19 3.86 9.84
CA ALA A 130 -6.80 2.89 10.76
C ALA A 130 -7.39 1.67 10.05
N GLN A 131 -7.48 0.56 10.78
CA GLN A 131 -8.13 -0.69 10.42
C GLN A 131 -8.92 -1.23 11.60
N VAL A 132 -10.08 -1.80 11.28
CA VAL A 132 -10.87 -2.59 12.20
C VAL A 132 -11.28 -3.87 11.48
N ASP A 133 -10.92 -5.02 12.03
CA ASP A 133 -11.40 -6.32 11.56
C ASP A 133 -12.16 -6.98 12.72
N MET A 134 -13.39 -7.41 12.46
CA MET A 134 -14.23 -8.08 13.44
C MET A 134 -14.91 -9.27 12.79
N TYR A 135 -14.86 -10.45 13.39
CA TYR A 135 -15.54 -11.61 12.84
C TYR A 135 -15.91 -12.64 13.90
N ASN A 136 -16.89 -13.46 13.55
CA ASN A 136 -17.29 -14.63 14.30
C ASN A 136 -17.60 -15.79 13.33
N ASP A 137 -18.26 -16.82 13.85
CA ASP A 137 -18.62 -18.01 13.07
C ASP A 137 -19.74 -17.77 12.03
N TYR A 138 -20.47 -16.64 12.14
CA TYR A 138 -21.66 -16.35 11.34
C TYR A 138 -21.51 -15.16 10.40
N ALA A 139 -20.64 -14.21 10.73
CA ALA A 139 -20.47 -12.97 9.98
C ALA A 139 -19.09 -12.35 10.27
N GLY A 140 -18.74 -11.34 9.50
CA GLY A 140 -17.59 -10.50 9.78
C GLY A 140 -17.64 -9.19 9.03
N PHE A 141 -16.70 -8.33 9.40
CA PHE A 141 -16.57 -6.96 8.98
C PHE A 141 -15.10 -6.59 8.93
N GLU A 142 -14.68 -5.96 7.84
CA GLU A 142 -13.37 -5.33 7.71
C GLU A 142 -13.61 -3.86 7.37
N PHE A 143 -12.81 -2.99 7.94
CA PHE A 143 -12.84 -1.56 7.66
C PHE A 143 -11.41 -1.02 7.65
N MET A 144 -11.16 -0.08 6.76
CA MET A 144 -9.96 0.74 6.80
C MET A 144 -10.26 2.17 6.39
N THR A 145 -9.42 3.08 6.87
CA THR A 145 -9.30 4.44 6.36
C THR A 145 -7.84 4.80 6.21
N ASN A 146 -7.54 5.63 5.21
CA ASN A 146 -6.17 6.00 4.90
C ASN A 146 -5.58 7.02 5.89
N ASP A 147 -6.42 7.86 6.48
CA ASP A 147 -5.98 9.03 7.22
C ASP A 147 -7.02 9.44 8.28
N LEU A 148 -6.61 9.46 9.54
CA LEU A 148 -7.44 9.83 10.68
C LEU A 148 -7.52 11.36 10.89
N LEU A 149 -6.58 12.12 10.32
CA LEU A 149 -6.50 13.57 10.52
C LEU A 149 -7.17 14.34 9.38
N GLU A 150 -6.88 13.96 8.14
CA GLU A 150 -7.51 14.60 6.97
C GLU A 150 -8.86 13.95 6.62
N TRP A 151 -8.93 12.63 6.80
CA TRP A 151 -10.02 11.72 6.46
C TRP A 151 -10.64 12.01 5.09
N ASN A 152 -10.18 11.28 4.07
CA ASN A 152 -10.68 11.42 2.70
C ASN A 152 -10.97 10.09 1.98
N GLN A 153 -10.42 8.96 2.45
CA GLN A 153 -10.66 7.65 1.86
C GLN A 153 -11.01 6.59 2.91
N LEU A 154 -11.97 5.73 2.59
CA LEU A 154 -12.27 4.52 3.35
C LEU A 154 -12.55 3.33 2.45
N ALA A 155 -12.40 2.12 3.00
CA ALA A 155 -12.85 0.88 2.39
C ALA A 155 -13.39 -0.05 3.46
N ALA A 156 -14.44 -0.81 3.14
CA ALA A 156 -15.08 -1.74 4.06
C ALA A 156 -15.59 -2.98 3.35
N LEU A 157 -15.68 -4.07 4.09
CA LEU A 157 -16.31 -5.33 3.72
C LEU A 157 -17.24 -5.72 4.87
N ALA A 158 -18.46 -6.14 4.56
CA ALA A 158 -19.30 -6.89 5.48
C ALA A 158 -19.69 -8.21 4.81
N PHE A 159 -19.59 -9.32 5.54
CA PHE A 159 -19.95 -10.64 5.03
C PHE A 159 -20.73 -11.45 6.05
N VAL A 160 -21.53 -12.38 5.53
CA VAL A 160 -22.27 -13.37 6.32
C VAL A 160 -21.94 -14.79 5.84
N LYS A 161 -22.06 -15.77 6.73
CA LYS A 161 -21.87 -17.20 6.45
C LYS A 161 -23.21 -17.92 6.62
N PRO A 162 -24.13 -17.82 5.63
CA PRO A 162 -25.54 -18.18 5.81
C PRO A 162 -25.76 -19.66 6.12
N LEU A 163 -24.88 -20.54 5.62
CA LEU A 163 -25.02 -21.98 5.82
C LEU A 163 -24.52 -22.44 7.21
N SER A 164 -23.75 -21.61 7.92
CA SER A 164 -23.26 -21.90 9.27
C SER A 164 -24.38 -21.98 10.31
N PHE A 165 -25.50 -21.30 10.07
CA PHE A 165 -26.68 -21.35 10.95
C PHE A 165 -27.38 -22.72 10.95
N PHE A 166 -27.27 -23.49 9.84
CA PHE A 166 -28.00 -24.74 9.66
C PHE A 166 -27.10 -25.99 9.72
N LYS A 167 -25.85 -25.89 9.26
CA LYS A 167 -24.92 -27.03 9.16
C LYS A 167 -23.51 -26.66 9.63
N PRO A 168 -23.32 -26.25 10.90
CA PRO A 168 -22.02 -25.74 11.40
C PRO A 168 -20.88 -26.78 11.34
N GLN A 169 -21.22 -28.07 11.28
CA GLN A 169 -20.22 -29.16 11.25
C GLN A 169 -19.62 -29.38 9.85
N HIS A 170 -20.35 -29.05 8.78
CA HIS A 170 -19.87 -29.28 7.41
C HIS A 170 -18.93 -28.15 6.96
N LEU A 171 -17.74 -28.50 6.46
CA LEU A 171 -16.69 -27.53 6.11
C LEU A 171 -17.19 -26.44 5.14
N MET A 172 -17.81 -26.84 4.02
CA MET A 172 -18.28 -25.85 3.04
C MET A 172 -19.40 -24.98 3.62
N ALA A 173 -20.25 -25.54 4.49
CA ALA A 173 -21.35 -24.78 5.08
C ALA A 173 -20.84 -23.73 6.08
N LYS A 174 -19.84 -24.10 6.91
CA LYS A 174 -19.26 -23.18 7.92
C LYS A 174 -18.34 -22.10 7.33
N THR A 175 -17.94 -22.25 6.07
CA THR A 175 -16.95 -21.37 5.42
C THR A 175 -17.48 -20.67 4.20
N PHE A 176 -18.62 -21.08 3.65
CA PHE A 176 -19.28 -20.34 2.59
C PHE A 176 -19.70 -18.98 3.13
N SER A 177 -19.11 -17.91 2.58
CA SER A 177 -19.51 -16.54 2.88
C SER A 177 -19.87 -15.77 1.63
N VAL A 178 -20.79 -14.84 1.82
CA VAL A 178 -21.19 -13.85 0.81
C VAL A 178 -20.99 -12.47 1.42
N GLY A 179 -20.34 -11.58 0.68
CA GLY A 179 -19.91 -10.27 1.14
C GLY A 179 -20.35 -9.14 0.23
N VAL A 180 -20.38 -7.94 0.82
CA VAL A 180 -20.47 -6.66 0.12
C VAL A 180 -19.25 -5.83 0.50
N THR A 181 -18.47 -5.45 -0.50
CA THR A 181 -17.31 -4.58 -0.38
C THR A 181 -17.63 -3.19 -0.92
N GLY A 182 -17.03 -2.16 -0.34
CA GLY A 182 -17.14 -0.81 -0.86
C GLY A 182 -15.92 0.02 -0.50
N ALA A 183 -15.57 0.98 -1.34
CA ALA A 183 -14.54 1.96 -1.06
C ALA A 183 -14.91 3.32 -1.64
N LEU A 184 -14.46 4.38 -0.99
CA LEU A 184 -14.79 5.76 -1.33
C LEU A 184 -13.57 6.64 -1.06
N ASP A 185 -13.15 7.43 -2.05
CA ASP A 185 -12.37 8.64 -1.84
C ASP A 185 -13.25 9.85 -2.20
N TRP A 186 -13.74 10.57 -1.20
CA TRP A 186 -14.63 11.73 -1.43
C TRP A 186 -13.88 13.01 -1.78
N ARG A 187 -12.55 13.01 -1.72
CA ARG A 187 -11.69 14.10 -2.20
C ARG A 187 -10.85 13.70 -3.41
N ALA A 188 -11.25 12.65 -4.12
CA ALA A 188 -10.55 12.18 -5.30
C ALA A 188 -10.42 13.32 -6.34
N PRO A 189 -9.22 13.54 -6.91
CA PRO A 189 -9.03 14.52 -7.96
C PRO A 189 -9.85 14.19 -9.21
N TRP A 190 -10.54 15.19 -9.74
CA TRP A 190 -11.26 15.13 -11.01
C TRP A 190 -10.55 15.93 -12.10
N GLY A 191 -10.05 17.12 -11.74
CA GLY A 191 -9.26 17.99 -12.60
C GLY A 191 -8.09 18.58 -11.82
N LEU A 192 -6.99 18.86 -12.51
CA LEU A 192 -5.87 19.63 -11.96
C LEU A 192 -6.10 21.09 -12.35
N LEU A 193 -6.00 21.99 -11.37
CA LEU A 193 -6.13 23.42 -11.61
C LEU A 193 -4.83 23.96 -12.22
N VAL A 194 -4.97 24.79 -13.25
CA VAL A 194 -3.84 25.40 -13.97
C VAL A 194 -4.01 26.91 -14.01
N ASP A 195 -2.89 27.63 -13.99
CA ASP A 195 -2.87 29.05 -14.27
C ASP A 195 -3.30 29.28 -15.73
N PRO A 196 -4.36 30.07 -16.00
CA PRO A 196 -4.82 30.31 -17.36
C PRO A 196 -3.77 30.95 -18.28
N ALA A 197 -2.86 31.77 -17.74
CA ALA A 197 -1.86 32.51 -18.50
C ALA A 197 -0.63 31.67 -18.83
N THR A 198 -0.11 30.90 -17.86
CA THR A 198 1.13 30.13 -18.02
C THR A 198 0.90 28.64 -18.32
N GLN A 199 -0.34 28.16 -18.17
CA GLN A 199 -0.71 26.74 -18.24
C GLN A 199 0.07 25.86 -17.24
N THR A 200 0.67 26.46 -16.21
CA THR A 200 1.36 25.72 -15.15
C THR A 200 0.37 25.25 -14.09
N ARG A 201 0.59 24.06 -13.55
CA ARG A 201 -0.25 23.53 -12.46
C ARG A 201 -0.11 24.38 -11.21
N LEU A 202 -1.25 24.70 -10.59
CA LEU A 202 -1.29 25.47 -9.36
C LEU A 202 -0.96 24.56 -8.17
N LEU A 203 -0.20 25.10 -7.22
CA LEU A 203 0.16 24.43 -5.96
C LEU A 203 -0.59 25.08 -4.80
N GLU A 204 -1.01 24.28 -3.83
CA GLU A 204 -1.57 24.75 -2.57
C GLU A 204 -0.46 25.47 -1.79
N ALA A 205 -0.75 26.68 -1.33
CA ALA A 205 0.23 27.52 -0.64
C ALA A 205 0.70 26.93 0.70
N ARG A 206 -0.06 25.99 1.26
CA ARG A 206 0.17 25.43 2.59
C ARG A 206 1.17 24.27 2.59
N ASP A 207 1.09 23.39 1.60
CA ASP A 207 1.80 22.10 1.57
C ASP A 207 2.43 21.79 0.21
N ASN A 208 2.40 22.76 -0.71
CA ASN A 208 2.98 22.65 -2.06
C ASN A 208 2.39 21.49 -2.90
N ARG A 209 1.17 21.04 -2.58
CA ARG A 209 0.48 19.97 -3.31
C ARG A 209 -0.30 20.52 -4.50
N LEU A 210 -0.63 19.66 -5.48
CA LEU A 210 -1.43 20.08 -6.63
C LEU A 210 -2.83 20.54 -6.19
N GLN A 211 -3.25 21.74 -6.63
CA GLN A 211 -4.63 22.19 -6.49
C GLN A 211 -5.53 21.41 -7.44
N VAL A 212 -6.67 20.92 -6.94
CA VAL A 212 -7.56 20.04 -7.70
C VAL A 212 -9.03 20.37 -7.54
N ASP A 213 -9.79 20.19 -8.62
CA ASP A 213 -11.23 20.01 -8.55
C ASP A 213 -11.52 18.59 -8.06
N ARG A 214 -12.47 18.44 -7.14
CA ARG A 214 -12.75 17.18 -6.45
C ARG A 214 -14.05 16.56 -6.94
N ARG A 215 -14.05 15.24 -7.14
CA ARG A 215 -15.26 14.45 -7.37
C ARG A 215 -15.08 13.08 -6.76
N ALA A 216 -16.01 12.70 -5.89
CA ALA A 216 -15.94 11.45 -5.15
C ALA A 216 -15.80 10.23 -6.10
N ALA A 217 -14.76 9.42 -5.87
CA ALA A 217 -14.55 8.15 -6.54
C ALA A 217 -15.06 7.03 -5.61
N ALA A 218 -16.13 6.35 -6.02
CA ALA A 218 -16.76 5.30 -5.22
C ALA A 218 -16.79 3.98 -5.97
N LEU A 219 -16.53 2.88 -5.28
CA LEU A 219 -16.62 1.53 -5.81
C LEU A 219 -17.45 0.65 -4.87
N ILE A 220 -18.19 -0.29 -5.44
CA ILE A 220 -18.96 -1.31 -4.71
C ILE A 220 -18.72 -2.67 -5.35
N GLY A 221 -18.73 -3.72 -4.55
CA GLY A 221 -18.59 -5.08 -5.02
C GLY A 221 -19.33 -6.08 -4.16
N PHE A 222 -19.55 -7.25 -4.73
CA PHE A 222 -20.16 -8.41 -4.12
C PHE A 222 -19.23 -9.58 -4.31
N ASP A 223 -19.05 -10.38 -3.27
CA ASP A 223 -18.15 -11.51 -3.29
C ASP A 223 -18.81 -12.76 -2.71
N ALA A 224 -18.35 -13.92 -3.16
CA ALA A 224 -18.65 -15.19 -2.54
C ALA A 224 -17.39 -16.06 -2.50
N GLU A 225 -17.14 -16.69 -1.36
CA GLU A 225 -16.00 -17.57 -1.15
C GLU A 225 -16.42 -18.84 -0.40
N VAL A 226 -15.66 -19.92 -0.57
CA VAL A 226 -15.86 -21.15 0.20
C VAL A 226 -14.54 -21.88 0.35
N LYS A 227 -14.29 -22.49 1.52
CA LYS A 227 -13.15 -23.40 1.69
C LYS A 227 -13.54 -24.79 1.22
N VAL A 228 -12.86 -25.27 0.20
CA VAL A 228 -13.06 -26.62 -0.36
C VAL A 228 -12.12 -27.64 0.28
N VAL A 229 -10.95 -27.20 0.74
CA VAL A 229 -9.99 -28.00 1.49
C VAL A 229 -9.54 -27.21 2.70
N LYS A 230 -9.53 -27.84 3.88
CA LYS A 230 -8.97 -27.25 5.11
C LYS A 230 -8.36 -28.35 5.98
N THR A 231 -7.04 -28.44 5.95
CA THR A 231 -6.21 -29.29 6.81
C THR A 231 -5.16 -28.41 7.52
N ASP A 232 -4.31 -29.01 8.35
CA ASP A 232 -3.21 -28.27 9.00
C ASP A 232 -2.14 -27.82 8.00
N ALA A 233 -1.98 -28.57 6.90
CA ALA A 233 -0.99 -28.33 5.87
C ALA A 233 -1.54 -27.57 4.66
N VAL A 234 -2.85 -27.65 4.36
CA VAL A 234 -3.43 -27.12 3.12
C VAL A 234 -4.78 -26.44 3.38
N ASP A 235 -4.92 -25.19 2.92
CA ASP A 235 -6.18 -24.44 2.88
C ASP A 235 -6.41 -23.95 1.44
N LEU A 236 -7.48 -24.42 0.79
CA LEU A 236 -7.86 -24.00 -0.56
C LEU A 236 -9.22 -23.30 -0.52
N LYS A 237 -9.23 -22.08 -1.03
CA LYS A 237 -10.39 -21.19 -1.03
C LYS A 237 -10.61 -20.58 -2.41
N PRO A 238 -11.43 -21.19 -3.28
CA PRO A 238 -11.97 -20.51 -4.45
C PRO A 238 -12.91 -19.37 -4.03
N TYR A 239 -12.95 -18.34 -4.86
CA TYR A 239 -13.82 -17.19 -4.67
C TYR A 239 -14.21 -16.56 -6.01
N VAL A 240 -15.31 -15.82 -5.99
CA VAL A 240 -15.77 -14.98 -7.10
C VAL A 240 -16.08 -13.58 -6.56
N ASP A 241 -15.60 -12.56 -7.25
CA ASP A 241 -15.92 -11.17 -6.94
C ASP A 241 -16.53 -10.51 -8.18
N TYR A 242 -17.57 -9.72 -8.00
CA TYR A 242 -17.99 -8.72 -8.99
C TYR A 242 -17.89 -7.34 -8.35
N SER A 243 -17.17 -6.41 -8.96
CA SER A 243 -17.10 -5.04 -8.46
C SER A 243 -17.15 -4.02 -9.58
N MET A 244 -17.63 -2.82 -9.25
CA MET A 244 -17.89 -1.76 -10.20
C MET A 244 -17.48 -0.39 -9.67
N LEU A 245 -17.07 0.48 -10.59
CA LEU A 245 -16.88 1.90 -10.34
C LEU A 245 -18.22 2.61 -10.50
N VAL A 246 -18.63 3.38 -9.49
CA VAL A 246 -19.89 4.14 -9.54
C VAL A 246 -19.83 5.16 -10.68
N GLY A 247 -20.78 5.10 -11.61
CA GLY A 247 -20.80 5.91 -12.84
C GLY A 247 -19.99 5.31 -14.01
N GLY A 248 -19.26 4.23 -13.77
CA GLY A 248 -18.53 3.45 -14.78
C GLY A 248 -19.21 2.12 -15.08
N ASP A 249 -18.40 1.09 -15.28
CA ASP A 249 -18.84 -0.31 -15.40
C ASP A 249 -18.13 -1.16 -14.33
N GLY A 250 -18.16 -2.49 -14.48
CA GLY A 250 -17.59 -3.41 -13.50
C GLY A 250 -16.75 -4.52 -14.12
N GLY A 251 -16.25 -5.38 -13.24
CA GLY A 251 -15.48 -6.56 -13.62
C GLY A 251 -15.78 -7.75 -12.72
N LEU A 252 -15.74 -8.93 -13.33
CA LEU A 252 -15.85 -10.23 -12.66
C LEU A 252 -14.46 -10.80 -12.44
N THR A 253 -14.17 -11.26 -11.23
CA THR A 253 -12.94 -11.97 -10.87
C THR A 253 -13.28 -13.38 -10.42
N LEU A 254 -12.63 -14.37 -11.02
CA LEU A 254 -12.63 -15.75 -10.56
C LEU A 254 -11.26 -16.01 -9.94
N GLY A 255 -11.22 -16.35 -8.65
CA GLY A 255 -9.98 -16.46 -7.91
C GLY A 255 -9.85 -17.76 -7.13
N LEU A 256 -8.60 -18.11 -6.86
CA LEU A 256 -8.22 -19.22 -5.98
C LEU A 256 -7.13 -18.73 -5.03
N LEU A 257 -7.36 -18.89 -3.74
CA LEU A 257 -6.38 -18.68 -2.70
C LEU A 257 -5.96 -20.03 -2.12
N GLY A 258 -4.67 -20.34 -2.20
CA GLY A 258 -4.06 -21.49 -1.54
C GLY A 258 -3.13 -21.07 -0.41
N ARG A 259 -3.20 -21.75 0.74
CA ARG A 259 -2.19 -21.68 1.79
C ARG A 259 -1.64 -23.08 2.02
N PHE A 260 -0.32 -23.21 2.04
CA PHE A 260 0.36 -24.49 2.19
C PHE A 260 1.43 -24.37 3.27
N ASN A 261 1.44 -25.27 4.25
CA ASN A 261 2.47 -25.39 5.25
C ASN A 261 3.23 -26.70 5.03
N ALA A 262 4.55 -26.62 4.91
CA ALA A 262 5.41 -27.78 4.71
C ALA A 262 6.54 -27.80 5.76
N GLY A 263 6.87 -29.01 6.25
CA GLY A 263 7.91 -29.23 7.25
C GLY A 263 7.36 -29.42 8.68
N THR A 264 8.09 -30.18 9.49
CA THR A 264 7.72 -30.53 10.87
C THR A 264 8.47 -29.69 11.91
N THR A 265 9.78 -29.49 11.72
CA THR A 265 10.64 -28.68 12.59
C THR A 265 10.77 -27.24 12.09
N THR A 266 11.06 -27.06 10.80
CA THR A 266 11.07 -25.77 10.12
C THR A 266 9.86 -25.67 9.20
N VAL A 267 8.86 -24.91 9.62
CA VAL A 267 7.63 -24.73 8.83
C VAL A 267 7.86 -23.67 7.76
N SER A 268 7.85 -24.12 6.50
CA SER A 268 7.75 -23.27 5.32
C SER A 268 6.28 -23.00 5.02
N ALA A 269 5.88 -21.74 5.05
CA ALA A 269 4.53 -21.31 4.71
C ALA A 269 4.52 -20.70 3.30
N PHE A 270 3.63 -21.21 2.46
CA PHE A 270 3.37 -20.71 1.12
C PHE A 270 1.95 -20.16 1.06
N ARG A 271 1.79 -19.03 0.38
CA ARG A 271 0.49 -18.46 0.02
C ARG A 271 0.49 -18.16 -1.47
N VAL A 272 -0.49 -18.69 -2.17
CA VAL A 272 -0.67 -18.49 -3.61
C VAL A 272 -2.03 -17.87 -3.85
N ILE A 273 -2.08 -16.87 -4.73
CA ILE A 273 -3.31 -16.28 -5.25
C ILE A 273 -3.25 -16.35 -6.76
N ALA A 274 -4.28 -16.89 -7.39
CA ALA A 274 -4.44 -16.88 -8.84
C ALA A 274 -5.82 -16.33 -9.18
N GLU A 275 -5.90 -15.40 -10.13
CA GLU A 275 -7.14 -14.76 -10.56
C GLU A 275 -7.21 -14.65 -12.08
N ALA A 276 -8.40 -14.95 -12.60
CA ALA A 276 -8.83 -14.60 -13.94
C ALA A 276 -9.89 -13.49 -13.84
N ARG A 277 -9.75 -12.43 -14.64
CA ARG A 277 -10.55 -11.21 -14.52
C ARG A 277 -11.18 -10.85 -15.86
N PHE A 278 -12.48 -10.59 -15.87
CA PHE A 278 -13.21 -10.05 -17.02
C PHE A 278 -13.58 -8.61 -16.69
N LEU A 279 -12.97 -7.66 -17.38
CA LEU A 279 -12.96 -6.26 -16.98
C LEU A 279 -13.71 -5.39 -18.00
N GLY A 280 -14.63 -4.57 -17.52
CA GLY A 280 -15.26 -3.51 -18.28
C GLY A 280 -14.28 -2.40 -18.68
N SER A 281 -14.74 -1.54 -19.59
CA SER A 281 -13.94 -0.43 -20.11
C SER A 281 -13.68 0.63 -19.04
N ARG A 282 -14.68 0.99 -18.24
CA ARG A 282 -14.62 2.07 -17.24
C ARG A 282 -14.36 1.56 -15.82
N TYR A 283 -13.67 0.42 -15.71
CA TYR A 283 -13.34 -0.21 -14.44
C TYR A 283 -11.88 -0.67 -14.44
N GLN A 284 -11.22 -0.48 -13.30
CA GLN A 284 -9.89 -1.00 -13.03
C GLN A 284 -9.95 -1.82 -11.73
N PRO A 285 -9.54 -3.11 -11.76
CA PRO A 285 -9.44 -3.90 -10.55
C PRO A 285 -8.33 -3.34 -9.67
N SER A 286 -8.45 -3.51 -8.35
CA SER A 286 -7.53 -2.88 -7.39
C SER A 286 -7.44 -1.37 -7.60
N TYR A 287 -8.58 -0.68 -7.79
CA TYR A 287 -8.59 0.76 -8.05
C TYR A 287 -7.78 1.54 -7.01
N PHE A 288 -7.92 1.16 -5.73
CA PHE A 288 -7.06 1.61 -4.64
C PHE A 288 -5.91 0.61 -4.46
N ASP A 289 -4.85 0.77 -5.25
CA ASP A 289 -3.63 -0.03 -5.20
C ASP A 289 -2.49 0.68 -4.43
N THR A 290 -1.32 0.06 -4.40
CA THR A 290 -0.09 0.61 -3.79
C THR A 290 0.23 2.03 -4.27
N PHE A 291 -0.07 2.34 -5.54
CA PHE A 291 0.30 3.60 -6.18
C PHE A 291 -0.84 4.62 -6.23
N TYR A 292 -1.99 4.31 -5.65
CA TYR A 292 -3.18 5.15 -5.74
C TYR A 292 -2.93 6.61 -5.34
N GLU A 293 -2.19 6.86 -4.27
CA GLU A 293 -1.88 8.22 -3.79
C GLU A 293 -1.14 9.09 -4.82
N VAL A 294 -0.41 8.45 -5.74
CA VAL A 294 0.29 9.11 -6.84
C VAL A 294 -0.58 9.12 -8.10
N ASP A 295 -1.06 7.93 -8.51
CA ASP A 295 -1.81 7.72 -9.75
C ASP A 295 -3.15 8.50 -9.76
N ARG A 296 -3.73 8.81 -8.59
CA ARG A 296 -4.99 9.56 -8.51
C ARG A 296 -4.90 10.95 -9.13
N TYR A 297 -3.73 11.59 -9.14
CA TYR A 297 -3.51 12.90 -9.76
C TYR A 297 -3.16 12.81 -11.23
N ILE A 298 -2.32 11.83 -11.59
CA ILE A 298 -1.83 11.63 -12.95
C ILE A 298 -1.86 10.14 -13.24
N PHE A 299 -2.83 9.72 -14.05
CA PHE A 299 -2.95 8.33 -14.43
C PHE A 299 -2.26 8.06 -15.75
N LEU A 300 -1.06 7.50 -15.66
CA LEU A 300 -0.36 6.96 -16.82
C LEU A 300 -0.94 5.58 -17.13
N ASN A 301 -1.89 5.53 -18.08
CA ASN A 301 -2.33 4.24 -18.60
C ASN A 301 -1.12 3.51 -19.19
N GLN A 302 -1.11 2.19 -19.05
CA GLN A 302 -0.08 1.32 -19.60
C GLN A 302 0.19 1.56 -21.07
N ALA A 303 -0.71 2.13 -21.89
CA ALA A 303 -0.41 2.49 -23.28
C ALA A 303 0.48 3.74 -23.46
N ALA A 304 0.54 4.64 -22.47
CA ALA A 304 1.06 6.01 -22.59
C ALA A 304 2.36 6.28 -21.80
N TRP A 305 3.18 5.26 -21.51
CA TRP A 305 4.48 5.43 -20.82
C TRP A 305 5.54 6.22 -21.62
N ASP A 306 5.22 6.68 -22.82
CA ASP A 306 6.08 7.58 -23.57
C ASP A 306 5.85 9.03 -23.10
N LEU A 307 6.61 9.42 -22.08
CA LEU A 307 6.55 10.75 -21.45
C LEU A 307 6.81 11.90 -22.45
N GLY A 308 7.43 11.61 -23.60
CA GLY A 308 7.69 12.60 -24.65
C GLY A 308 6.47 13.02 -25.47
N GLY A 309 5.37 12.26 -25.42
CA GLY A 309 4.16 12.50 -26.22
C GLY A 309 2.86 12.66 -25.42
N ALA A 310 2.88 12.45 -24.10
CA ALA A 310 1.71 12.60 -23.25
C ALA A 310 1.34 14.09 -23.07
N THR A 311 0.42 14.59 -23.87
CA THR A 311 -0.10 15.97 -23.79
C THR A 311 -1.26 16.12 -22.81
N ASP A 312 -1.76 15.01 -22.24
CA ASP A 312 -2.97 14.99 -21.44
C ASP A 312 -2.78 14.18 -20.15
N PHE A 313 -2.54 14.91 -19.05
CA PHE A 313 -2.36 14.35 -17.72
C PHE A 313 -3.68 14.43 -16.96
N ARG A 314 -4.49 13.37 -17.03
CA ARG A 314 -5.77 13.29 -16.33
C ARG A 314 -5.66 12.53 -15.01
N PRO A 315 -6.39 12.97 -13.97
CA PRO A 315 -6.64 12.17 -12.79
C PRO A 315 -7.25 10.79 -13.12
N LYS A 316 -6.87 9.76 -12.35
CA LYS A 316 -7.31 8.36 -12.54
C LYS A 316 -8.82 8.22 -12.65
N HIS A 317 -9.55 8.90 -11.77
CA HIS A 317 -11.01 8.83 -11.72
C HIS A 317 -11.63 9.33 -13.03
N ARG A 318 -11.21 10.50 -13.50
CA ARG A 318 -11.70 11.11 -14.75
C ARG A 318 -11.32 10.28 -15.96
N TYR A 319 -10.08 9.79 -16.01
CA TYR A 319 -9.62 8.94 -17.09
C TYR A 319 -10.51 7.71 -17.28
N LEU A 320 -10.81 6.97 -16.19
CA LEU A 320 -11.65 5.78 -16.28
C LEU A 320 -13.09 6.08 -16.74
N LEU A 321 -13.69 7.17 -16.27
CA LEU A 321 -15.08 7.49 -16.61
C LEU A 321 -15.24 8.07 -18.03
N GLU A 322 -14.33 8.93 -18.47
CA GLU A 322 -14.44 9.61 -19.77
C GLU A 322 -13.82 8.81 -20.91
N GLN A 323 -12.64 8.24 -20.69
CA GLN A 323 -11.88 7.55 -21.74
C GLN A 323 -12.03 6.03 -21.65
N GLY A 324 -11.92 5.49 -20.43
CA GLY A 324 -11.91 4.05 -20.20
C GLY A 324 -10.63 3.37 -20.70
N LEU A 325 -10.58 2.07 -20.48
CA LEU A 325 -9.46 1.18 -20.77
C LEU A 325 -9.83 0.12 -21.83
N GLY A 326 -11.07 0.12 -22.33
CA GLY A 326 -11.59 -0.95 -23.18
C GLY A 326 -11.90 -2.23 -22.39
N GLN A 327 -12.82 -3.03 -22.94
CA GLN A 327 -13.11 -4.36 -22.40
C GLN A 327 -11.89 -5.25 -22.58
N ARG A 328 -11.52 -5.97 -21.52
CA ARG A 328 -10.29 -6.76 -21.51
C ARG A 328 -10.38 -7.93 -20.56
N PHE A 329 -9.66 -8.98 -20.89
CA PHE A 329 -9.35 -10.03 -19.94
C PHE A 329 -8.12 -9.61 -19.13
N GLY A 330 -8.07 -9.94 -17.85
CA GLY A 330 -6.94 -9.69 -16.97
C GLY A 330 -6.59 -10.94 -16.18
N TYR A 331 -5.37 -10.97 -15.66
CA TYR A 331 -4.91 -12.03 -14.78
C TYR A 331 -4.08 -11.44 -13.65
N TYR A 332 -4.03 -12.17 -12.54
CA TYR A 332 -3.16 -11.85 -11.42
C TYR A 332 -2.67 -13.13 -10.77
N PHE A 333 -1.38 -13.20 -10.52
CA PHE A 333 -0.76 -14.30 -9.82
C PHE A 333 0.17 -13.75 -8.75
N GLU A 334 0.02 -14.23 -7.52
CA GLU A 334 0.89 -13.90 -6.40
C GLU A 334 1.34 -15.18 -5.72
N ALA A 335 2.64 -15.30 -5.48
CA ALA A 335 3.22 -16.34 -4.65
C ALA A 335 4.04 -15.68 -3.54
N SER A 336 3.72 -16.03 -2.30
CA SER A 336 4.49 -15.66 -1.11
C SER A 336 5.00 -16.93 -0.44
N TRP A 337 6.28 -16.94 -0.10
CA TRP A 337 6.94 -18.00 0.64
C TRP A 337 7.63 -17.39 1.85
N GLY A 338 7.46 -18.01 3.01
CA GLY A 338 8.10 -17.56 4.23
C GLY A 338 8.55 -18.74 5.09
N ILE A 339 9.77 -18.65 5.60
CA ILE A 339 10.23 -19.45 6.73
C ILE A 339 10.28 -18.55 7.94
N ARG A 340 9.59 -18.96 9.01
CA ARG A 340 9.55 -18.20 10.27
C ARG A 340 10.97 -17.88 10.74
N ASN A 341 11.26 -16.60 10.92
CA ASN A 341 12.54 -16.06 11.37
C ASN A 341 13.74 -16.34 10.44
N ALA A 342 13.53 -16.65 9.15
CA ALA A 342 14.64 -16.96 8.25
C ALA A 342 14.58 -16.29 6.87
N VAL A 343 13.45 -16.29 6.17
CA VAL A 343 13.32 -15.59 4.88
C VAL A 343 11.85 -15.37 4.56
N GLY A 344 11.53 -14.24 3.95
CA GLY A 344 10.24 -13.98 3.32
C GLY A 344 10.47 -13.55 1.88
N LEU A 345 9.76 -14.14 0.93
CA LEU A 345 9.77 -13.77 -0.48
C LEU A 345 8.34 -13.66 -0.98
N THR A 346 8.02 -12.58 -1.66
CA THR A 346 6.74 -12.42 -2.36
C THR A 346 7.01 -11.98 -3.78
N VAL A 347 6.38 -12.64 -4.74
CA VAL A 347 6.37 -12.25 -6.15
C VAL A 347 4.92 -12.14 -6.61
N ALA A 348 4.57 -11.06 -7.29
CA ALA A 348 3.28 -10.88 -7.92
C ALA A 348 3.44 -10.41 -9.36
N ILE A 349 2.56 -10.88 -10.24
CA ILE A 349 2.49 -10.51 -11.65
C ILE A 349 1.04 -10.25 -12.05
N GLU A 350 0.82 -9.21 -12.84
CA GLU A 350 -0.50 -8.89 -13.37
C GLU A 350 -0.43 -8.28 -14.76
N GLY A 351 -1.45 -8.55 -15.58
CA GLY A 351 -1.54 -8.03 -16.94
C GLY A 351 -2.95 -8.06 -17.47
N THR A 352 -3.15 -7.44 -18.64
CA THR A 352 -4.45 -7.38 -19.34
C THR A 352 -4.31 -7.59 -20.84
N SER A 353 -5.34 -8.13 -21.49
CA SER A 353 -5.27 -8.59 -22.89
C SER A 353 -5.17 -7.48 -23.94
N ASN A 354 -5.52 -6.25 -23.59
CA ASN A 354 -5.51 -5.09 -24.48
C ASN A 354 -4.12 -4.41 -24.56
N THR A 355 -3.13 -4.92 -23.83
CA THR A 355 -1.78 -4.37 -23.79
C THR A 355 -0.79 -5.52 -23.61
N PRO A 356 0.36 -5.54 -24.32
CA PRO A 356 1.40 -6.53 -24.06
C PRO A 356 2.08 -6.29 -22.70
N ARG A 357 1.81 -5.15 -22.06
CA ARG A 357 2.51 -4.70 -20.86
C ARG A 357 2.01 -5.40 -19.59
N THR A 358 2.96 -5.81 -18.77
CA THR A 358 2.76 -6.57 -17.54
C THR A 358 3.40 -5.83 -16.36
N ASN A 359 2.79 -5.89 -15.18
CA ASN A 359 3.39 -5.37 -13.95
C ASN A 359 3.92 -6.53 -13.10
N VAL A 360 5.08 -6.33 -12.49
CA VAL A 360 5.74 -7.30 -11.62
C VAL A 360 6.08 -6.62 -10.30
N VAL A 361 5.85 -7.32 -9.20
CA VAL A 361 6.26 -6.91 -7.85
C VAL A 361 7.07 -8.04 -7.24
N ALA A 362 8.22 -7.73 -6.68
CA ALA A 362 9.03 -8.63 -5.88
C ALA A 362 9.31 -7.99 -4.52
N HIS A 363 9.27 -8.78 -3.45
CA HIS A 363 9.60 -8.34 -2.10
C HIS A 363 10.38 -9.43 -1.39
N LEU A 364 11.47 -9.07 -0.72
CA LEU A 364 12.36 -9.97 -0.01
C LEU A 364 12.61 -9.44 1.40
N GLU A 365 12.54 -10.32 2.39
CA GLU A 365 12.94 -10.07 3.78
C GLU A 365 13.95 -11.13 4.22
N LEU A 366 15.08 -10.68 4.76
CA LEU A 366 16.21 -11.51 5.21
C LEU A 366 16.67 -11.09 6.61
N PRO A 367 16.36 -11.85 7.68
CA PRO A 367 17.03 -11.76 8.97
C PRO A 367 18.47 -12.27 8.82
N VAL A 368 19.41 -11.36 8.56
CA VAL A 368 20.84 -11.68 8.40
C VAL A 368 21.47 -12.03 9.73
N LEU A 369 21.08 -11.32 10.80
CA LEU A 369 21.51 -11.57 12.17
C LEU A 369 20.30 -11.46 13.11
N SER A 370 20.45 -11.95 14.34
CA SER A 370 19.40 -11.83 15.38
C SER A 370 18.96 -10.38 15.64
N PHE A 371 19.84 -9.42 15.33
CA PHE A 371 19.63 -7.98 15.47
C PHE A 371 19.62 -7.23 14.13
N LEU A 372 19.69 -7.92 12.98
CA LEU A 372 19.72 -7.25 11.67
C LEU A 372 18.81 -7.96 10.68
N GLN A 373 17.78 -7.26 10.23
CA GLN A 373 16.91 -7.71 9.16
C GLN A 373 17.05 -6.77 7.97
N LEU A 374 17.41 -7.31 6.81
CA LEU A 374 17.36 -6.60 5.54
C LEU A 374 16.00 -6.85 4.88
N PHE A 375 15.51 -5.87 4.13
CA PHE A 375 14.36 -6.05 3.27
C PHE A 375 14.51 -5.22 1.99
N GLY A 376 13.78 -5.61 0.95
CA GLY A 376 13.70 -4.85 -0.29
C GLY A 376 12.43 -5.17 -1.06
N SER A 377 11.91 -4.16 -1.76
CA SER A 377 10.78 -4.27 -2.69
C SER A 377 11.21 -3.71 -4.04
N TYR A 378 10.76 -4.37 -5.10
CA TYR A 378 11.00 -3.98 -6.48
C TYR A 378 9.67 -4.04 -7.23
N TYR A 379 9.26 -2.90 -7.79
CA TYR A 379 8.07 -2.77 -8.61
C TYR A 379 8.52 -2.43 -10.02
N LEU A 380 8.05 -3.20 -10.98
CA LEU A 380 8.30 -2.96 -12.39
C LEU A 380 6.95 -2.87 -13.10
N ARG A 381 6.68 -1.75 -13.75
CA ARG A 381 5.40 -1.52 -14.45
C ARG A 381 5.64 -1.41 -15.95
N GLY A 382 4.68 -1.86 -16.75
CA GLY A 382 4.73 -1.58 -18.18
C GLY A 382 5.73 -2.44 -18.97
N VAL A 383 6.00 -3.67 -18.54
CA VAL A 383 7.01 -4.58 -19.13
C VAL A 383 6.43 -5.34 -20.31
N GLU A 384 7.06 -5.27 -21.48
CA GLU A 384 6.56 -5.95 -22.69
C GLU A 384 7.13 -7.36 -22.85
N SER A 385 8.28 -7.64 -22.23
CA SER A 385 8.94 -8.95 -22.26
C SER A 385 9.73 -9.20 -20.98
N PHE A 386 9.81 -10.46 -20.53
CA PHE A 386 10.70 -10.86 -19.44
C PHE A 386 12.17 -10.60 -19.75
N SER A 387 12.56 -10.43 -21.03
CA SER A 387 13.91 -10.00 -21.40
C SER A 387 14.23 -8.54 -21.03
N GLU A 388 13.22 -7.73 -20.70
CA GLU A 388 13.41 -6.38 -20.16
C GLU A 388 13.75 -6.38 -18.66
N LEU A 389 13.62 -7.54 -17.98
CA LEU A 389 14.07 -7.68 -16.60
C LEU A 389 15.59 -7.62 -16.54
N GLY A 390 16.12 -6.46 -16.16
CA GLY A 390 17.56 -6.20 -16.05
C GLY A 390 18.21 -5.65 -17.32
N SER A 391 17.43 -5.20 -18.32
CA SER A 391 18.00 -4.55 -19.51
C SER A 391 18.25 -3.05 -19.31
N ASP A 392 19.42 -2.60 -19.77
CA ASP A 392 19.98 -1.26 -19.56
C ASP A 392 19.51 -0.20 -20.55
N ALA A 393 18.29 -0.30 -21.09
CA ALA A 393 17.72 0.76 -21.94
C ALA A 393 17.35 1.99 -21.07
N ARG A 394 18.39 2.73 -20.67
CA ARG A 394 18.47 3.72 -19.60
C ARG A 394 18.50 5.14 -20.18
N THR A 395 17.38 5.84 -20.12
CA THR A 395 17.31 7.30 -20.34
C THR A 395 16.50 7.94 -19.22
N GLY A 396 17.18 8.27 -18.12
CA GLY A 396 16.63 9.01 -16.99
C GLY A 396 17.73 9.50 -16.05
N THR A 397 17.70 10.77 -15.67
CA THR A 397 18.83 11.54 -15.11
C THR A 397 19.11 11.29 -13.61
N LEU A 398 18.69 10.16 -13.03
CA LEU A 398 19.07 9.76 -11.66
C LEU A 398 19.05 8.24 -11.51
N GLY A 399 20.24 7.63 -11.65
CA GLY A 399 20.78 6.53 -10.83
C GLY A 399 19.97 5.24 -10.66
N LEU A 400 20.55 4.13 -11.16
CA LEU A 400 20.32 2.73 -10.77
C LEU A 400 19.00 2.05 -11.18
N PHE A 401 17.90 2.77 -11.43
CA PHE A 401 16.62 2.19 -11.83
C PHE A 401 16.01 2.94 -13.03
N GLY A 402 15.52 2.22 -14.05
CA GLY A 402 14.88 2.84 -15.23
C GLY A 402 13.53 3.49 -14.89
N THR A 403 12.96 4.28 -15.82
CA THR A 403 11.69 5.03 -15.63
C THR A 403 10.46 4.16 -15.32
N LYS A 404 10.57 2.84 -15.50
CA LYS A 404 9.52 1.85 -15.27
C LYS A 404 9.64 1.11 -13.93
N ALA A 405 10.72 1.36 -13.18
CA ALA A 405 11.08 0.61 -11.98
C ALA A 405 11.09 1.50 -10.73
N ILE A 406 10.48 1.01 -9.66
CA ILE A 406 10.54 1.61 -8.32
C ILE A 406 11.12 0.57 -7.38
N ALA A 407 12.25 0.90 -6.77
CA ALA A 407 12.93 0.03 -5.81
C ALA A 407 13.02 0.72 -4.45
N PHE A 408 12.82 -0.07 -3.41
CA PHE A 408 12.99 0.34 -2.02
C PHE A 408 13.78 -0.75 -1.30
N ALA A 409 14.77 -0.37 -0.52
CA ALA A 409 15.51 -1.30 0.32
C ALA A 409 15.81 -0.65 1.67
N GLY A 410 15.95 -1.47 2.69
CA GLY A 410 16.29 -0.97 4.02
C GLY A 410 16.75 -2.08 4.96
N ALA A 411 17.20 -1.64 6.13
CA ALA A 411 17.64 -2.49 7.23
C ALA A 411 16.87 -2.12 8.50
N ARG A 412 16.47 -3.13 9.27
CA ARG A 412 15.89 -2.97 10.61
C ARG A 412 16.87 -3.52 11.63
N LEU A 413 17.13 -2.72 12.66
CA LEU A 413 17.89 -3.11 13.84
C LEU A 413 16.90 -3.23 15.01
N PRO A 414 16.41 -4.43 15.36
CA PRO A 414 15.60 -4.60 16.55
C PRO A 414 16.48 -4.30 17.76
N LEU A 415 16.14 -3.26 18.53
CA LEU A 415 16.76 -3.03 19.83
C LEU A 415 16.52 -4.27 20.69
N LEU A 416 17.62 -4.87 21.16
CA LEU A 416 17.60 -5.96 22.13
C LEU A 416 16.78 -5.51 23.36
N PRO A 417 16.04 -6.42 24.02
CA PRO A 417 15.60 -6.11 25.37
C PRO A 417 16.84 -5.75 26.19
N SER A 418 16.81 -4.64 26.91
CA SER A 418 17.76 -4.41 28.00
C SER A 418 17.69 -5.63 28.93
N LEU A 419 18.84 -6.25 29.17
CA LEU A 419 19.02 -7.39 30.08
C LEU A 419 18.38 -7.15 31.45
#